data_AF-A0A3P7XQ62-F1
#
_entry.id   AF-A0A3P7XQ62-F1
#
_cell.length_a   1.000
_cell.length_b   1.000
_cell.length_c   1.000
_cell.angle_alpha   90.00
_cell.angle_beta   90.00
_cell.angle_gamma   90.00
#
_symmetry.space_group_name_H-M   'P 1'
#
loop_
_entity.id
_entity.type
_entity.pdbx_description
1 polymer ?
#
loop_
_entity_poly.entity_id
_entity_poly.type
_entity_poly.pdbx_seq_one_letter_code
_entity_poly.pdbx_strand_id
1 'polypeptide(L)'
;MWIELEHHGVPEENKFTMEVFNNGVGHYTQVVWQSSKKIGCAVRWCEHMTLVGCEYAPAGNYLGSLIYDVGKPCTSNEDCKCANCVCSVEEALCIAP
;
A
#
# COMPACT_ATOMS: atom_id res chain seq x y z
N MET A 1 1.32 8.24 -8.68
CA MET A 1 1.34 7.13 -7.71
C MET A 1 2.04 5.92 -8.31
N TRP A 2 1.45 5.12 -9.22
CA TRP A 2 2.12 3.93 -9.78
C TRP A 2 3.42 4.19 -10.54
N ILE A 3 3.54 5.35 -11.19
CA ILE A 3 4.75 5.78 -11.91
C ILE A 3 5.97 5.94 -11.01
N GLU A 4 5.78 6.08 -9.68
CA GLU A 4 6.90 6.18 -8.74
C GLU A 4 7.70 4.89 -8.69
N LEU A 5 7.03 3.73 -8.68
CA LEU A 5 7.70 2.44 -8.71
C LEU A 5 8.49 2.25 -10.01
N GLU A 6 7.91 2.65 -11.15
CA GLU A 6 8.55 2.50 -12.46
C GLU A 6 9.82 3.35 -12.59
N HIS A 7 9.78 4.59 -12.08
CA HIS A 7 10.88 5.55 -12.25
C HIS A 7 11.94 5.47 -11.14
N HIS A 8 11.53 5.18 -9.91
CA HIS A 8 12.41 5.25 -8.73
C HIS A 8 12.72 3.87 -8.13
N GLY A 9 11.82 2.90 -8.30
CA GLY A 9 11.96 1.55 -7.76
C GLY A 9 11.85 1.48 -6.24
N VAL A 10 11.79 0.25 -5.74
CA VAL A 10 11.98 -0.10 -4.32
C VAL A 10 13.05 -1.20 -4.25
N PRO A 11 13.83 -1.27 -3.16
CA PRO A 11 14.85 -2.30 -3.00
C PRO A 11 14.22 -3.70 -2.91
N GLU A 12 15.00 -4.73 -3.25
CA GLU A 12 14.53 -6.12 -3.25
C GLU A 12 14.04 -6.57 -1.87
N GLU A 13 14.62 -6.04 -0.78
CA GLU A 13 14.17 -6.33 0.59
C GLU A 13 12.81 -5.73 0.93
N ASN A 14 12.23 -4.90 0.04
CA ASN A 14 10.91 -4.28 0.16
C ASN A 14 10.69 -3.49 1.48
N LYS A 15 11.76 -2.95 2.05
CA LYS A 15 11.76 -2.23 3.33
C LYS A 15 11.67 -0.72 3.10
N PHE A 16 10.74 -0.06 3.78
CA PHE A 16 10.57 1.39 3.68
C PHE A 16 11.58 2.13 4.55
N THR A 17 12.77 2.37 4.04
CA THR A 17 13.84 3.10 4.74
C THR A 17 13.76 4.61 4.48
N MET A 18 14.58 5.39 5.19
CA MET A 18 14.70 6.84 4.92
C MET A 18 15.24 7.11 3.50
N GLU A 19 16.13 6.25 3.00
CA GLU A 19 16.64 6.34 1.63
C GLU A 19 15.51 6.12 0.60
N VAL A 20 14.67 5.11 0.82
CA VAL A 20 13.50 4.84 -0.02
C VAL A 20 12.52 6.02 0.03
N PHE A 21 12.23 6.57 1.21
CA PHE A 21 11.38 7.75 1.33
C PHE A 21 11.94 8.95 0.54
N ASN A 22 13.24 9.23 0.68
CA ASN A 22 13.91 10.32 -0.02
C ASN A 22 13.97 10.11 -1.54
N ASN A 23 13.80 8.88 -2.02
CA ASN A 23 13.69 8.54 -3.43
C ASN A 23 12.30 8.84 -4.03
N GLY A 24 11.35 9.36 -3.22
CA GLY A 24 10.09 9.90 -3.73
C GLY A 24 8.98 8.88 -4.00
N VAL A 25 9.05 7.68 -3.42
CA VAL A 25 8.05 6.60 -3.63
C VAL A 25 6.94 6.54 -2.59
N GLY A 26 6.83 7.57 -1.73
CA GLY A 26 5.94 7.55 -0.58
C GLY A 26 4.45 7.40 -0.91
N HIS A 27 4.00 7.85 -2.09
CA HIS A 27 2.60 7.67 -2.46
C HIS A 27 2.35 6.24 -2.94
N TYR A 28 3.23 5.68 -3.77
CA TYR A 28 3.18 4.27 -4.17
C TYR A 28 3.14 3.36 -2.95
N THR A 29 4.09 3.52 -2.02
CA THR A 29 4.20 2.62 -0.87
C THR A 29 2.98 2.67 0.03
N GLN A 30 2.32 3.82 0.18
CA GLN A 30 1.08 3.91 0.94
C GLN A 30 -0.07 3.16 0.27
N VAL A 31 -0.16 3.17 -1.07
CA VAL A 31 -1.21 2.47 -1.82
C VAL A 31 -1.08 0.95 -1.66
N VAL A 32 0.14 0.41 -1.71
CA VAL A 32 0.41 -1.04 -1.63
C VAL A 32 0.70 -1.54 -0.22
N TRP A 33 0.49 -0.71 0.80
CA TRP A 33 0.88 -1.04 2.16
C TRP A 33 -0.02 -2.15 2.73
N GLN A 34 0.56 -3.33 3.00
CA GLN A 34 -0.19 -4.56 3.32
C GLN A 34 -1.21 -4.41 4.45
N SER A 35 -0.90 -3.63 5.49
CA SER A 35 -1.80 -3.48 6.63
C SER A 35 -2.94 -2.50 6.38
N SER A 36 -2.89 -1.67 5.33
CA SER A 36 -3.92 -0.70 4.99
C SER A 36 -5.12 -1.40 4.37
N LYS A 37 -6.30 -1.24 4.97
CA LYS A 37 -7.51 -2.01 4.59
C LYS A 37 -8.69 -1.13 4.21
N LYS A 38 -8.58 0.17 4.46
CA LYS A 38 -9.62 1.15 4.18
C LYS A 38 -8.98 2.33 3.48
N ILE A 39 -9.70 2.85 2.50
CA ILE A 39 -9.34 4.04 1.75
C ILE A 39 -10.53 4.99 1.73
N GLY A 40 -10.27 6.28 1.93
CA GLY A 40 -11.23 7.34 1.71
C GLY A 40 -10.59 8.41 0.84
N CYS A 41 -11.22 8.74 -0.29
CA CYS A 41 -10.70 9.75 -1.21
C CYS A 41 -11.67 10.91 -1.35
N ALA A 42 -11.11 12.10 -1.57
CA ALA A 42 -11.86 13.31 -1.88
C ALA A 42 -11.24 14.00 -3.10
N VAL A 43 -12.11 14.60 -3.90
CA VAL A 43 -11.74 15.44 -5.04
C VAL A 43 -12.35 16.81 -4.82
N ARG A 44 -11.53 17.85 -4.92
CA ARG A 44 -11.97 19.24 -4.84
C ARG A 44 -11.44 20.04 -6.03
N TRP A 45 -12.36 20.63 -6.78
CA TRP A 45 -12.03 21.65 -7.75
C TRP A 45 -11.79 22.99 -7.04
N CYS A 46 -10.58 23.52 -7.20
CA CYS A 46 -10.16 24.83 -6.73
C CYS A 46 -9.99 25.77 -7.94
N GLU A 47 -9.78 27.07 -7.70
CA GLU A 47 -9.72 28.08 -8.77
C GLU A 47 -8.63 27.81 -9.82
N HIS A 48 -7.48 27.26 -9.41
CA HIS A 48 -6.32 27.04 -10.28
C HIS A 48 -5.84 25.58 -10.34
N MET A 49 -6.49 24.67 -9.63
CA MET A 49 -6.09 23.26 -9.58
C MET A 49 -7.24 22.35 -9.19
N THR A 50 -7.10 21.06 -9.49
CA THR A 50 -7.90 20.02 -8.85
C THR A 50 -7.07 19.37 -7.76
N LEU A 51 -7.53 19.45 -6.51
CA LEU A 51 -6.92 18.76 -5.39
C LEU A 51 -7.57 17.38 -5.26
N VAL A 52 -6.73 16.34 -5.27
CA VAL A 52 -7.14 14.96 -5.01
C VAL A 52 -6.33 14.47 -3.82
N GLY A 53 -7.02 13.95 -2.81
CA GLY A 53 -6.39 13.37 -1.62
C GLY A 53 -7.06 12.06 -1.26
N CYS A 54 -6.27 11.07 -0.85
CA CYS A 54 -6.75 9.82 -0.30
C CYS A 54 -6.07 9.58 1.05
N GLU A 55 -6.87 9.15 2.02
CA GLU A 55 -6.43 8.75 3.34
C GLU A 55 -6.59 7.23 3.48
N TYR A 56 -5.63 6.60 4.17
CA TYR A 56 -5.52 5.15 4.29
C TYR A 56 -5.53 4.75 5.75
N ALA A 57 -6.29 3.70 6.08
CA ALA A 57 -6.42 3.21 7.44
C ALA A 57 -6.29 1.67 7.52
N PRO A 58 -5.51 1.14 8.48
CA PRO A 58 -4.41 1.80 9.20
C PRO A 58 -3.43 2.53 8.28
N ALA A 59 -2.75 3.57 8.78
CA ALA A 59 -1.73 4.28 8.00
C ALA A 59 -0.56 3.34 7.66
N GLY A 60 0.14 3.65 6.57
CA GLY A 60 1.34 2.94 6.14
C GLY A 60 2.60 3.76 6.34
N ASN A 61 3.61 3.50 5.51
CA ASN A 61 4.86 4.27 5.45
C ASN A 61 5.62 4.36 6.78
N TYR A 62 5.49 3.33 7.61
CA TYR A 62 6.28 3.23 8.84
C TYR A 62 7.74 2.93 8.50
N LEU A 63 8.61 3.89 8.80
CA LEU A 63 10.05 3.76 8.57
C LEU A 63 10.61 2.49 9.21
N GLY A 64 11.39 1.75 8.44
CA GLY A 64 11.99 0.49 8.84
C GLY A 64 11.04 -0.72 8.80
N SER A 65 9.80 -0.55 8.36
CA SER A 65 8.85 -1.67 8.14
C SER A 65 8.90 -2.17 6.71
N LEU A 66 8.47 -3.41 6.47
CA LEU A 66 8.19 -3.89 5.13
C LEU A 66 6.96 -3.19 4.57
N ILE A 67 6.99 -2.85 3.27
CA ILE A 67 5.83 -2.31 2.56
C ILE A 67 4.73 -3.37 2.49
N TYR A 68 5.14 -4.59 2.13
CA TYR A 68 4.39 -5.83 2.26
C TYR A 68 5.36 -7.00 2.45
N ASP A 69 4.87 -8.08 3.04
CA ASP A 69 5.59 -9.34 3.20
C ASP A 69 5.87 -9.95 1.82
N VAL A 70 7.15 -10.19 1.53
CA VAL A 70 7.57 -10.83 0.28
C VAL A 70 7.26 -12.33 0.37
N GLY A 71 6.43 -12.83 -0.54
CA GLY A 71 6.01 -14.23 -0.52
C GLY A 71 4.98 -14.57 -1.59
N LYS A 72 4.43 -15.78 -1.49
CA LYS A 72 3.32 -16.22 -2.33
C LYS A 72 2.02 -15.57 -1.86
N PRO A 73 1.08 -15.27 -2.78
CA PRO A 73 -0.26 -14.84 -2.40
C PRO A 73 -1.00 -15.89 -1.58
N CYS A 74 -2.09 -15.47 -0.94
CA CYS A 74 -2.94 -16.37 -0.19
C CYS A 74 -3.59 -17.42 -1.11
N THR A 75 -3.73 -18.64 -0.59
CA THR A 75 -4.40 -19.77 -1.24
C THR A 75 -5.57 -20.29 -0.41
N SER A 76 -5.57 -20.01 0.89
CA SER A 76 -6.69 -20.23 1.80
C SER A 76 -6.81 -19.10 2.82
N ASN A 77 -7.88 -19.10 3.63
CA ASN A 77 -8.11 -18.05 4.63
C ASN A 77 -7.04 -18.02 5.72
N GLU A 78 -6.39 -19.15 6.00
CA GLU A 78 -5.32 -19.29 7.00
C GLU A 78 -4.04 -18.56 6.61
N ASP A 79 -3.82 -18.31 5.31
CA ASP A 79 -2.66 -17.57 4.82
C ASP A 79 -2.76 -16.06 5.13
N CYS A 80 -3.97 -15.57 5.44
CA CYS A 80 -4.21 -14.17 5.72
C CYS A 80 -3.82 -13.80 7.16
N LYS A 81 -2.83 -12.91 7.29
CA LYS A 81 -2.33 -12.41 8.58
C LYS A 81 -3.26 -11.36 9.23
N CYS A 82 -4.58 -11.63 9.25
CA CYS A 82 -5.56 -10.75 9.87
C CYS A 82 -6.82 -11.49 10.34
N ALA A 83 -7.48 -10.94 11.37
CA ALA A 83 -8.67 -11.52 11.96
C ALA A 83 -9.87 -11.47 11.00
N ASN A 84 -10.53 -12.62 10.82
CA ASN A 84 -11.73 -12.80 9.99
C ASN A 84 -11.55 -12.38 8.53
N CYS A 85 -10.33 -12.44 8.01
CA CYS A 85 -10.06 -12.15 6.61
C CYS A 85 -10.40 -13.37 5.73
N VAL A 86 -10.89 -13.10 4.53
CA VAL A 86 -11.16 -14.11 3.51
C VAL A 86 -10.14 -13.97 2.39
N CYS A 87 -9.54 -15.08 1.96
CA CYS A 87 -8.66 -15.09 0.81
C CYS A 87 -9.48 -15.11 -0.48
N SER A 88 -9.30 -14.08 -1.31
CA SER A 88 -9.70 -14.07 -2.71
C SER A 88 -8.56 -14.66 -3.53
N VAL A 89 -8.64 -15.96 -3.84
CA VAL A 89 -7.59 -16.68 -4.58
C VAL A 89 -7.47 -16.14 -6.01
N GLU A 90 -8.58 -15.72 -6.62
CA GLU A 90 -8.60 -15.15 -7.97
C GLU A 90 -7.89 -13.80 -8.03
N GLU A 91 -8.11 -12.95 -7.02
CA GLU A 91 -7.49 -11.62 -6.97
C GLU A 91 -6.14 -11.62 -6.25
N ALA A 92 -5.74 -12.75 -5.65
CA ALA A 92 -4.53 -12.88 -4.85
C ALA A 92 -4.49 -11.92 -3.64
N LEU A 93 -5.66 -11.64 -3.04
CA LEU A 93 -5.83 -10.66 -1.94
C LEU A 93 -6.52 -11.23 -0.70
N CYS A 94 -6.10 -10.77 0.47
CA CYS A 94 -6.79 -10.99 1.73
C CYS A 94 -7.81 -9.87 1.98
N ILE A 95 -9.09 -10.20 1.91
CA ILE A 95 -10.19 -9.26 2.10
C ILE A 95 -10.52 -9.16 3.59
N ALA A 96 -10.38 -7.95 4.13
CA ALA A 96 -10.80 -7.65 5.50
C ALA A 96 -12.33 -7.53 5.61
N PRO A 97 -12.94 -7.83 6.77
CA PRO A 97 -14.38 -7.72 6.99
C PRO A 97 -14.90 -6.27 6.96
#